data_AF-A0A8T2GV24-F1
#
_entry.id   AF-A0A8T2GV24-F1
#
_cell.length_a   1.000
_cell.length_b   1.000
_cell.length_c   1.000
_cell.angle_alpha   90.00
_cell.angle_beta   90.00
_cell.angle_gamma   90.00
#
_symmetry.space_group_name_H-M   'P 1'
#
loop_
_entity.id
_entity.type
_entity.pdbx_description
1 polymer ?
#
loop_
_entity_poly.entity_id
_entity_poly.type
_entity_poly.pdbx_seq_one_letter_code
_entity_poly.pdbx_strand_id
1 'polypeptide(L)'
;MGASCSAPVSSTIKKNWRDHPPSSYSLKIHNFSQLEKTTSFSGHKYQSRLFSSGDITGNVKDNGSGFISMYVELDSSSLMEFKPPTEVFAELRFFVYNKKQNKYFTKDVEIKRFDALKMVWGLPKGNECEFGVDVIVAPPLTNWEILSFHDEKLSYPKVTWSVKNFSQWKENECSKPNSFSIGGREWVLKLFPKGNSRAKGKYLSVFLYLADNETLKPDEKIFTQVVVRLLNPLGSNHVASRLNYWHKGSNFGYGWCKFLSLDKIRKTYLDKEDTLMIEAEFEVVSATKFSTII
;
A
#
# COMPACT_ATOMS: atom_id res chain seq x y z
N MET A 1 21.70 2.03 18.33
CA MET A 1 21.63 3.49 18.15
C MET A 1 20.69 3.76 16.99
N GLY A 2 19.42 4.08 17.27
CA GLY A 2 18.43 4.41 16.26
C GLY A 2 18.00 5.86 16.46
N ALA A 3 18.19 6.70 15.46
CA ALA A 3 17.93 8.13 15.52
C ALA A 3 16.42 8.40 15.65
N SER A 4 16.04 9.05 16.75
CA SER A 4 14.73 9.69 16.91
C SER A 4 14.71 10.96 16.06
N CYS A 5 14.01 10.93 14.94
CA CYS A 5 13.74 12.13 14.15
C CYS A 5 12.52 12.86 14.73
N SER A 6 12.71 13.60 15.82
CA SER A 6 11.73 14.61 16.25
C SER A 6 12.12 15.96 15.67
N ALA A 7 11.65 16.23 14.44
CA ALA A 7 11.61 17.61 13.95
C ALA A 7 10.48 18.36 14.69
N PRO A 8 10.69 19.60 15.16
CA PRO A 8 9.62 20.39 15.74
C PRO A 8 8.63 20.75 14.64
N VAL A 9 7.39 20.25 14.75
CA VAL A 9 6.30 20.66 13.86
C VAL A 9 5.94 22.10 14.19
N SER A 10 6.53 23.03 13.45
CA SER A 10 6.07 24.42 13.40
C SER A 10 4.70 24.44 12.70
N SER A 11 3.61 24.55 13.46
CA SER A 11 2.25 24.75 12.94
C SER A 11 2.13 26.16 12.35
N THR A 12 2.70 26.34 11.16
CA THR A 12 2.55 27.58 10.40
C THR A 12 1.13 27.59 9.83
N ILE A 13 0.23 28.37 10.45
CA ILE A 13 -1.14 28.59 9.95
C ILE A 13 -1.05 29.17 8.53
N LYS A 14 -1.20 28.30 7.51
CA LYS A 14 -1.19 28.71 6.10
C LYS A 14 -2.51 29.39 5.76
N LYS A 15 -2.47 30.71 5.63
CA LYS A 15 -3.54 31.50 5.03
C LYS A 15 -3.54 31.27 3.51
N ASN A 16 -4.62 30.72 2.96
CA ASN A 16 -4.74 30.49 1.52
C ASN A 16 -5.98 31.19 0.95
N TRP A 17 -5.88 31.65 -0.30
CA TRP A 17 -7.00 32.20 -1.08
C TRP A 17 -7.41 31.20 -2.16
N ARG A 18 -8.71 31.03 -2.40
CA ARG A 18 -9.25 30.13 -3.42
C ARG A 18 -10.30 30.81 -4.28
N ASP A 19 -10.41 30.37 -5.54
CA ASP A 19 -11.40 30.89 -6.50
C ASP A 19 -12.74 30.14 -6.43
N HIS A 20 -12.74 28.87 -5.99
CA HIS A 20 -13.96 28.06 -5.88
C HIS A 20 -14.60 28.11 -4.48
N PRO A 21 -15.94 28.00 -4.37
CA PRO A 21 -16.64 27.88 -3.09
C PRO A 21 -16.32 26.56 -2.36
N PRO A 22 -16.68 26.43 -1.08
CA PRO A 22 -16.64 25.14 -0.39
C PRO A 22 -17.54 24.12 -1.05
N SER A 23 -17.13 22.86 -0.96
CA SER A 23 -17.78 21.68 -1.53
C SER A 23 -18.86 21.13 -0.60
N SER A 24 -18.66 21.18 0.72
CA SER A 24 -19.61 20.56 1.66
C SER A 24 -20.82 21.45 1.96
N TYR A 25 -20.60 22.72 2.35
CA TYR A 25 -21.70 23.62 2.65
C TYR A 25 -21.32 25.09 2.53
N SER A 26 -22.25 25.90 2.00
CA SER A 26 -22.15 27.36 1.91
C SER A 26 -23.40 28.01 2.47
N LEU A 27 -23.23 29.04 3.30
CA LEU A 27 -24.29 29.88 3.83
C LEU A 27 -24.05 31.33 3.42
N LYS A 28 -25.06 31.93 2.79
CA LYS A 28 -25.07 33.34 2.39
C LYS A 28 -26.15 34.09 3.15
N ILE A 29 -25.76 35.18 3.80
CA ILE A 29 -26.66 36.04 4.57
C ILE A 29 -26.86 37.34 3.79
N HIS A 30 -28.07 37.59 3.30
CA HIS A 30 -28.38 38.78 2.50
C HIS A 30 -28.66 40.03 3.35
N ASN A 31 -29.24 39.87 4.55
CA ASN A 31 -29.55 40.98 5.45
C ASN A 31 -29.09 40.68 6.87
N PHE A 32 -27.82 40.97 7.13
CA PHE A 32 -27.22 40.75 8.46
C PHE A 32 -27.92 41.55 9.56
N SER A 33 -28.33 42.79 9.29
CA SER A 33 -28.99 43.64 10.30
C SER A 33 -30.32 43.07 10.79
N GLN A 34 -31.08 42.41 9.92
CA GLN A 34 -32.31 41.72 10.31
C GLN A 34 -32.01 40.43 11.04
N LEU A 35 -30.99 39.67 10.60
CA LEU A 35 -30.56 38.46 11.30
C LEU A 35 -30.08 38.76 12.72
N GLU A 36 -29.30 39.82 12.92
CA GLU A 36 -28.83 40.23 14.24
C GLU A 36 -30.02 40.54 15.17
N LYS A 37 -31.01 41.29 14.69
CA LYS A 37 -32.24 41.61 15.43
C LYS A 37 -33.07 40.38 15.77
N THR A 38 -33.24 39.44 14.84
CA THR A 38 -34.03 38.22 15.09
C THR A 38 -33.31 37.28 16.04
N THR A 39 -31.98 37.23 15.97
CA THR A 39 -31.17 36.37 16.82
C THR A 39 -30.95 36.93 18.22
N SER A 40 -31.16 38.23 18.47
CA SER A 40 -31.15 38.82 19.83
C SER A 40 -32.10 38.11 20.81
N PHE A 41 -33.19 37.54 20.32
CA PHE A 41 -34.17 36.77 21.13
C PHE A 41 -33.80 35.29 21.30
N SER A 42 -32.87 34.76 20.49
CA SER A 42 -32.41 33.36 20.49
C SER A 42 -30.97 33.20 21.00
N GLY A 43 -30.47 34.17 21.78
CA GLY A 43 -29.11 34.15 22.31
C GLY A 43 -28.02 34.45 21.28
N HIS A 44 -28.33 35.30 20.28
CA HIS A 44 -27.47 35.76 19.18
C HIS A 44 -26.98 34.62 18.26
N LYS A 45 -27.86 33.66 17.96
CA LYS A 45 -27.52 32.44 17.20
C LYS A 45 -28.46 32.19 16.03
N TYR A 46 -27.86 31.78 14.93
CA TYR A 46 -28.54 31.21 13.78
C TYR A 46 -28.03 29.78 13.55
N GLN A 47 -28.95 28.82 13.44
CA GLN A 47 -28.65 27.43 13.12
C GLN A 47 -29.06 27.16 11.67
N SER A 48 -28.14 26.62 10.88
CA SER A 48 -28.42 26.22 9.50
C SER A 48 -29.25 24.93 9.47
N ARG A 49 -29.69 24.55 8.26
CA ARG A 49 -30.21 23.19 8.04
C ARG A 49 -29.10 22.16 8.20
N LEU A 50 -29.49 20.92 8.50
CA LEU A 50 -28.59 19.78 8.44
C LEU A 50 -28.07 19.64 7.01
N PHE A 51 -26.78 19.35 6.86
CA PHE A 51 -26.15 19.05 5.59
C PHE A 51 -25.29 17.80 5.74
N SER A 52 -25.31 16.94 4.75
CA SER A 52 -24.52 15.69 4.78
C SER A 52 -23.13 15.95 4.22
N SER A 53 -22.12 15.83 5.05
CA SER A 53 -20.71 15.81 4.64
C SER A 53 -19.94 14.87 5.55
N GLY A 54 -20.40 13.62 5.55
CA GLY A 54 -20.20 12.70 6.66
C GLY A 54 -20.83 13.29 7.92
N ASP A 55 -22.14 13.09 8.09
CA ASP A 55 -22.84 13.04 9.39
C ASP A 55 -22.65 14.17 10.43
N ILE A 56 -22.15 15.33 10.01
CA ILE A 56 -21.77 16.42 10.89
C ILE A 56 -22.68 17.65 10.63
N THR A 57 -23.38 18.12 11.67
CA THR A 57 -24.37 19.24 11.67
C THR A 57 -24.03 20.37 12.67
N GLY A 58 -23.86 21.63 12.22
CA GLY A 58 -23.30 22.79 12.97
C GLY A 58 -24.06 23.43 14.16
N ASN A 59 -23.35 23.79 15.27
CA ASN A 59 -23.77 24.72 16.34
C ASN A 59 -22.70 25.14 17.41
N VAL A 60 -23.03 26.19 18.20
CA VAL A 60 -22.69 26.67 19.59
C VAL A 60 -21.37 27.38 20.02
N LYS A 61 -21.59 28.61 20.57
CA LYS A 61 -20.92 29.46 21.62
C LYS A 61 -19.59 30.17 21.31
N ASP A 62 -19.61 31.51 21.41
CA ASP A 62 -18.70 32.28 22.29
C ASP A 62 -19.11 33.75 22.53
N ASN A 63 -18.63 34.29 23.66
CA ASN A 63 -18.88 35.60 24.28
C ASN A 63 -18.02 36.75 23.70
N GLY A 64 -18.12 37.05 22.40
CA GLY A 64 -17.43 38.19 21.79
C GLY A 64 -18.39 39.14 21.08
N SER A 65 -18.42 40.42 21.45
CA SER A 65 -19.18 41.43 20.70
C SER A 65 -18.40 41.85 19.44
N GLY A 66 -19.11 41.98 18.30
CA GLY A 66 -18.58 42.61 17.08
C GLY A 66 -17.99 41.72 15.99
N PHE A 67 -18.09 40.37 16.08
CA PHE A 67 -17.60 39.46 15.04
C PHE A 67 -18.56 38.28 14.82
N ILE A 68 -18.56 37.70 13.61
CA ILE A 68 -19.28 36.45 13.29
C ILE A 68 -18.31 35.27 13.44
N SER A 69 -18.75 34.22 14.12
CA SER A 69 -18.02 32.96 14.30
C SER A 69 -18.76 31.82 13.61
N MET A 70 -18.02 30.84 13.09
CA MET A 70 -18.60 29.66 12.42
C MET A 70 -18.22 28.39 13.17
N TYR A 71 -19.19 27.50 13.36
CA TYR A 71 -19.01 26.23 14.05
C TYR A 71 -19.60 25.10 13.24
N VAL A 72 -18.97 23.94 13.39
CA VAL A 72 -19.39 22.63 12.91
C VAL A 72 -19.58 21.77 14.15
N GLU A 73 -20.73 21.13 14.26
CA GLU A 73 -21.13 20.24 15.35
C GLU A 73 -21.41 18.87 14.71
N LEU A 74 -21.25 17.75 15.42
CA LEU A 74 -21.60 16.43 14.93
C LEU A 74 -23.05 16.12 15.33
N ASP A 75 -23.86 15.54 14.43
CA ASP A 75 -25.19 15.08 14.86
C ASP A 75 -25.02 13.88 15.79
N SER A 76 -25.52 14.02 17.02
CA SER A 76 -25.49 12.96 18.03
C SER A 76 -26.17 11.67 17.55
N SER A 77 -27.15 11.76 16.63
CA SER A 77 -27.80 10.59 16.04
C SER A 77 -26.81 9.75 15.22
N SER A 78 -25.83 10.38 14.58
CA SER A 78 -24.85 9.70 13.74
C SER A 78 -23.82 8.89 14.51
N LEU A 79 -23.59 9.18 15.79
CA LEU A 79 -22.78 8.30 16.67
C LEU A 79 -23.56 7.07 17.17
N MET A 80 -24.88 7.07 17.03
CA MET A 80 -25.75 5.99 17.50
C MET A 80 -26.03 4.95 16.40
N GLU A 81 -25.98 5.35 15.13
CA GLU A 81 -26.27 4.47 13.99
C GLU A 81 -25.14 3.48 13.67
N PHE A 82 -23.88 3.84 13.91
CA PHE A 82 -22.75 2.97 13.66
C PHE A 82 -22.25 2.38 14.99
N LYS A 83 -22.34 1.05 15.16
CA LYS A 83 -21.81 0.32 16.33
C LYS A 83 -20.45 -0.32 16.05
N PRO A 84 -19.34 0.21 16.61
CA PRO A 84 -19.09 1.59 16.99
C PRO A 84 -18.08 2.27 16.03
N PRO A 85 -18.26 3.56 15.77
CA PRO A 85 -17.19 4.51 15.96
C PRO A 85 -17.55 5.33 17.19
N THR A 86 -16.78 5.15 18.26
CA THR A 86 -16.83 6.01 19.45
C THR A 86 -16.37 7.44 19.12
N GLU A 87 -15.72 7.62 17.97
CA GLU A 87 -15.04 8.85 17.55
C GLU A 87 -15.07 8.99 16.02
N VAL A 88 -15.19 10.22 15.52
CA VAL A 88 -15.10 10.58 14.10
C VAL A 88 -13.95 11.55 13.89
N PHE A 89 -13.06 11.25 12.94
CA PHE A 89 -11.97 12.15 12.55
C PHE A 89 -12.34 12.87 11.26
N ALA A 90 -12.46 14.19 11.33
CA ALA A 90 -12.76 15.01 10.17
C ALA A 90 -11.75 16.14 10.01
N GLU A 91 -11.29 16.35 8.79
CA GLU A 91 -10.58 17.56 8.42
C GLU A 91 -11.60 18.67 8.17
N LEU A 92 -11.49 19.76 8.93
CA LEU A 92 -12.34 20.93 8.76
C LEU A 92 -11.56 22.04 8.08
N ARG A 93 -12.14 22.59 7.01
CA ARG A 93 -11.62 23.79 6.37
C ARG A 93 -12.72 24.82 6.29
N PHE A 94 -12.55 25.94 6.97
CA PHE A 94 -13.53 27.01 6.95
C PHE A 94 -13.19 28.04 5.89
N PHE A 95 -14.23 28.64 5.33
CA PHE A 95 -14.17 29.60 4.24
C PHE A 95 -14.95 30.87 4.60
N VAL A 96 -14.35 32.01 4.26
CA VAL A 96 -15.00 33.32 4.32
C VAL A 96 -14.86 33.94 2.93
N TYR A 97 -15.98 34.22 2.27
CA TYR A 97 -15.94 34.87 0.95
C TYR A 97 -15.58 36.35 1.11
N ASN A 98 -14.59 36.80 0.34
CA ASN A 98 -14.20 38.20 0.27
C ASN A 98 -14.71 38.79 -1.04
N LYS A 99 -15.73 39.65 -0.95
CA LYS A 99 -16.33 40.30 -2.12
C LYS A 99 -15.36 41.23 -2.86
N LYS A 100 -14.44 41.90 -2.14
CA LYS A 100 -13.47 42.82 -2.76
C LYS A 100 -12.48 42.11 -3.67
N GLN A 101 -12.06 40.91 -3.27
CA GLN A 101 -11.10 40.09 -4.03
C GLN A 101 -11.77 39.05 -4.93
N ASN A 102 -13.09 38.86 -4.78
CA ASN A 102 -13.87 37.79 -5.42
C ASN A 102 -13.24 36.40 -5.19
N LYS A 103 -12.78 36.14 -3.96
CA LYS A 103 -12.10 34.90 -3.57
C LYS A 103 -12.52 34.48 -2.17
N TYR A 104 -12.39 33.19 -1.88
CA TYR A 104 -12.59 32.62 -0.56
C TYR A 104 -11.28 32.61 0.22
N PHE A 105 -11.29 33.23 1.40
CA PHE A 105 -10.24 33.10 2.39
C PHE A 105 -10.46 31.81 3.19
N THR A 106 -9.42 30.99 3.33
CA THR A 106 -9.46 29.78 4.16
C THR A 106 -8.47 29.86 5.31
N LYS A 107 -8.96 29.46 6.49
CA LYS A 107 -8.19 29.33 7.72
C LYS A 107 -8.51 28.00 8.37
N ASP A 108 -7.48 27.43 8.99
CA ASP A 108 -7.44 26.11 9.62
C ASP A 108 -7.52 24.93 8.65
N VAL A 109 -6.48 24.09 8.76
CA VAL A 109 -6.32 22.80 8.08
C VAL A 109 -5.76 21.89 9.17
N GLU A 110 -6.62 21.46 10.08
CA GLU A 110 -6.25 20.52 11.14
C GLU A 110 -7.31 19.42 11.23
N ILE A 111 -6.84 18.19 11.42
CA ILE A 111 -7.72 17.05 11.69
C ILE A 111 -8.33 17.28 13.07
N LYS A 112 -9.65 17.34 13.12
CA LYS A 112 -10.43 17.50 14.35
C LYS A 112 -11.08 16.18 14.72
N ARG A 113 -10.94 15.81 16.00
CA ARG A 113 -11.59 14.65 16.58
C ARG A 113 -12.94 15.08 17.15
N PHE A 114 -13.99 14.38 16.73
CA PHE A 114 -15.33 14.50 17.29
C PHE A 114 -15.61 13.25 18.13
N ASP A 115 -16.05 13.43 19.36
CA ASP A 115 -16.49 12.34 20.24
C ASP A 115 -17.65 12.82 21.14
N ALA A 116 -18.17 11.91 21.97
CA ALA A 116 -19.30 12.20 22.86
C ALA A 116 -19.05 13.39 23.81
N LEU A 117 -17.79 13.74 24.10
CA LEU A 117 -17.40 14.85 24.96
C LEU A 117 -17.06 16.12 24.15
N LYS A 118 -16.67 15.97 22.88
CA LYS A 118 -16.28 17.06 22.00
C LYS A 118 -16.96 16.96 20.64
N MET A 119 -18.21 17.40 20.58
CA MET A 119 -19.01 17.40 19.34
C MET A 119 -18.85 18.66 18.48
N VAL A 120 -18.17 19.72 18.97
CA VAL A 120 -18.17 21.05 18.33
C VAL A 120 -16.76 21.59 18.08
N TRP A 121 -16.55 22.12 16.87
CA TRP A 121 -15.35 22.84 16.43
C TRP A 121 -15.70 24.09 15.64
N GLY A 122 -14.94 25.18 15.81
CA GLY A 122 -15.24 26.41 15.08
C GLY A 122 -14.10 27.40 14.97
N LEU A 123 -14.35 28.44 14.19
CA LEU A 123 -13.47 29.58 13.98
C LEU A 123 -14.09 30.87 14.54
N PRO A 124 -13.37 31.60 15.42
CA PRO A 124 -13.98 32.68 16.19
C PRO A 124 -14.07 34.06 15.50
N LYS A 125 -13.68 34.24 14.21
CA LYS A 125 -13.59 35.60 13.62
C LYS A 125 -13.85 35.71 12.11
N GLY A 126 -14.86 36.50 11.73
CA GLY A 126 -15.09 37.05 10.38
C GLY A 126 -16.07 38.24 10.39
N ASN A 127 -15.90 39.19 9.45
CA ASN A 127 -16.76 40.39 9.26
C ASN A 127 -17.60 40.34 7.96
N GLU A 128 -17.56 39.23 7.21
CA GLU A 128 -18.19 39.10 5.89
C GLU A 128 -19.51 38.34 5.97
N CYS A 129 -20.35 38.42 4.94
CA CYS A 129 -21.73 37.88 4.96
C CYS A 129 -21.90 36.54 4.23
N GLU A 130 -20.82 35.93 3.75
CA GLU A 130 -20.85 34.63 3.08
C GLU A 130 -19.73 33.73 3.61
N PHE A 131 -20.16 32.54 4.01
CA PHE A 131 -19.41 31.59 4.81
C PHE A 131 -19.56 30.21 4.22
N GLY A 132 -18.57 29.35 4.44
CA GLY A 132 -18.77 27.93 4.23
C GLY A 132 -17.70 27.09 4.87
N VAL A 133 -17.86 25.78 4.72
CA VAL A 133 -16.99 24.80 5.33
C VAL A 133 -16.88 23.58 4.43
N ASP A 134 -15.68 23.00 4.37
CA ASP A 134 -15.47 21.63 3.90
C ASP A 134 -15.27 20.74 5.13
N VAL A 135 -16.00 19.63 5.15
CA VAL A 135 -15.88 18.58 6.17
C VAL A 135 -15.49 17.30 5.46
N ILE A 136 -14.23 16.90 5.60
CA ILE A 136 -13.71 15.68 4.96
C ILE A 136 -13.52 14.64 6.06
N VAL A 137 -14.45 13.69 6.14
CA VAL A 137 -14.34 12.57 7.07
C VAL A 137 -13.32 11.57 6.50
N ALA A 138 -12.25 11.34 7.25
CA ALA A 138 -11.27 10.33 6.87
C ALA A 138 -11.92 8.95 7.09
N PRO A 139 -11.97 8.07 6.07
CA PRO A 139 -12.41 6.71 6.30
C PRO A 139 -11.47 6.05 7.32
N PRO A 140 -11.97 5.14 8.17
CA PRO A 140 -11.10 4.37 9.06
C PRO A 140 -10.07 3.61 8.21
N LEU A 141 -8.92 3.30 8.81
CA LEU A 141 -7.94 2.44 8.16
C LEU A 141 -8.60 1.08 7.91
N THR A 142 -8.91 0.78 6.65
CA THR A 142 -9.60 -0.46 6.27
C THR A 142 -8.63 -1.56 5.87
N ASN A 143 -7.49 -1.17 5.30
CA ASN A 143 -6.55 -2.10 4.70
C ASN A 143 -5.11 -1.72 5.05
N TRP A 144 -4.28 -2.73 5.30
CA TRP A 144 -2.84 -2.57 5.42
C TRP A 144 -2.11 -3.84 4.96
N GLU A 145 -0.84 -3.67 4.59
CA GLU A 145 0.02 -4.72 4.06
C GLU A 145 1.27 -4.83 4.91
N ILE A 146 1.63 -6.05 5.30
CA ILE A 146 2.95 -6.36 5.86
C ILE A 146 3.74 -7.14 4.83
N LEU A 147 4.82 -6.54 4.36
CA LEU A 147 5.87 -7.24 3.63
C LEU A 147 6.93 -7.71 4.61
N SER A 148 7.13 -9.03 4.68
CA SER A 148 8.14 -9.65 5.52
C SER A 148 9.17 -10.36 4.66
N PHE A 149 10.44 -10.18 5.02
CA PHE A 149 11.53 -11.04 4.58
C PHE A 149 11.85 -11.93 5.77
N HIS A 150 11.89 -13.24 5.57
CA HIS A 150 12.15 -14.15 6.68
C HIS A 150 13.55 -13.86 7.27
N ASP A 151 13.59 -13.34 8.50
CA ASP A 151 14.83 -13.11 9.27
C ASP A 151 15.41 -14.43 9.81
N GLU A 152 14.54 -15.43 10.03
CA GLU A 152 14.92 -16.79 10.35
C GLU A 152 15.35 -17.55 9.09
N LYS A 153 16.43 -18.33 9.19
CA LYS A 153 16.90 -19.18 8.09
C LYS A 153 15.75 -20.07 7.60
N LEU A 154 15.50 -20.05 6.29
CA LEU A 154 14.52 -20.93 5.66
C LEU A 154 14.76 -22.38 6.08
N SER A 155 13.71 -23.05 6.55
CA SER A 155 13.75 -24.48 6.82
C SER A 155 13.98 -25.24 5.52
N TYR A 156 15.05 -26.04 5.45
CA TYR A 156 15.42 -26.84 4.28
C TYR A 156 15.53 -26.02 2.98
N PRO A 157 16.47 -25.05 2.90
CA PRO A 157 16.55 -24.10 1.79
C PRO A 157 17.04 -24.74 0.48
N LYS A 158 17.46 -26.00 0.52
CA LYS A 158 18.15 -26.67 -0.58
C LYS A 158 17.29 -27.76 -1.19
N VAL A 159 17.18 -27.73 -2.51
CA VAL A 159 16.64 -28.81 -3.32
C VAL A 159 17.69 -29.29 -4.29
N THR A 160 17.83 -30.61 -4.42
CA THR A 160 18.70 -31.23 -5.41
C THR A 160 17.89 -32.01 -6.43
N TRP A 161 18.39 -32.07 -7.67
CA TRP A 161 17.79 -32.79 -8.76
C TRP A 161 18.86 -33.51 -9.59
N SER A 162 18.69 -34.82 -9.71
CA SER A 162 19.48 -35.71 -10.56
C SER A 162 18.79 -35.88 -11.91
N VAL A 163 19.42 -35.42 -12.99
CA VAL A 163 18.94 -35.56 -14.36
C VAL A 163 19.72 -36.68 -15.04
N LYS A 164 19.13 -37.88 -15.08
CA LYS A 164 19.73 -39.07 -15.68
C LYS A 164 19.67 -39.03 -17.21
N ASN A 165 20.58 -39.76 -17.85
CA ASN A 165 20.68 -39.90 -19.31
C ASN A 165 20.69 -38.54 -20.02
N PHE A 166 21.37 -37.53 -19.46
CA PHE A 166 21.34 -36.13 -19.89
C PHE A 166 21.59 -35.99 -21.39
N SER A 167 22.55 -36.74 -21.94
CA SER A 167 22.94 -36.68 -23.35
C SER A 167 21.88 -37.26 -24.30
N GLN A 168 20.99 -38.11 -23.80
CA GLN A 168 19.95 -38.77 -24.60
C GLN A 168 18.62 -37.99 -24.66
N TRP A 169 18.49 -36.90 -23.90
CA TRP A 169 17.24 -36.12 -23.87
C TRP A 169 16.87 -35.60 -25.26
N LYS A 170 15.67 -35.99 -25.71
CA LYS A 170 15.11 -35.59 -27.01
C LYS A 170 14.23 -34.35 -26.89
N GLU A 171 13.53 -34.22 -25.77
CA GLU A 171 12.64 -33.11 -25.46
C GLU A 171 13.42 -31.80 -25.27
N ASN A 172 12.74 -30.68 -25.55
CA ASN A 172 13.34 -29.36 -25.44
C ASN A 172 13.44 -28.90 -23.98
N GLU A 173 12.57 -29.41 -23.11
CA GLU A 173 12.50 -29.05 -21.70
C GLU A 173 12.26 -30.28 -20.84
N CYS A 174 12.65 -30.18 -19.56
CA CYS A 174 12.28 -31.12 -18.53
C CYS A 174 12.10 -30.38 -17.21
N SER A 175 11.19 -30.88 -16.38
CA SER A 175 10.94 -30.32 -15.04
C SER A 175 11.44 -31.30 -13.99
N LYS A 176 11.90 -30.78 -12.85
CA LYS A 176 12.16 -31.61 -11.68
C LYS A 176 10.88 -32.40 -11.36
N PRO A 177 10.96 -33.72 -11.12
CA PRO A 177 9.82 -34.48 -10.65
C PRO A 177 9.28 -33.89 -9.34
N ASN A 178 7.98 -33.57 -9.37
CA ASN A 178 7.21 -32.91 -8.32
C ASN A 178 7.69 -31.48 -7.98
N SER A 179 6.73 -30.62 -7.61
CA SER A 179 7.03 -29.34 -6.98
C SER A 179 7.70 -29.55 -5.63
N PHE A 180 8.26 -28.48 -5.08
CA PHE A 180 8.87 -28.48 -3.76
C PHE A 180 8.52 -27.20 -3.00
N SER A 181 8.33 -27.34 -1.69
CA SER A 181 7.90 -26.27 -0.80
C SER A 181 9.08 -25.58 -0.15
N ILE A 182 9.27 -24.28 -0.38
CA ILE A 182 10.27 -23.45 0.30
C ILE A 182 9.70 -22.05 0.53
N GLY A 183 9.84 -21.53 1.75
CA GLY A 183 9.35 -20.19 2.10
C GLY A 183 7.82 -20.05 2.02
N GLY A 184 7.09 -21.14 2.29
CA GLY A 184 5.63 -21.18 2.23
C GLY A 184 5.05 -21.12 0.83
N ARG A 185 5.85 -21.42 -0.20
CA ARG A 185 5.46 -21.43 -1.61
C ARG A 185 5.91 -22.71 -2.30
N GLU A 186 5.12 -23.14 -3.29
CA GLU A 186 5.47 -24.25 -4.16
C GLU A 186 6.24 -23.79 -5.41
N TRP A 187 7.33 -24.50 -5.69
CA TRP A 187 8.29 -24.16 -6.73
C TRP A 187 8.50 -25.31 -7.71
N VAL A 188 8.82 -24.97 -8.97
CA VAL A 188 9.21 -25.92 -10.01
C VAL A 188 10.51 -25.46 -10.67
N LEU A 189 11.52 -26.31 -10.67
CA LEU A 189 12.77 -26.08 -11.40
C LEU A 189 12.67 -26.73 -12.79
N LYS A 190 12.81 -25.92 -13.84
CA LYS A 190 12.78 -26.37 -15.24
C LYS A 190 14.15 -26.22 -15.88
N LEU A 191 14.53 -27.23 -16.66
CA LEU A 191 15.72 -27.24 -17.48
C LEU A 191 15.36 -27.33 -18.94
N PHE A 192 16.19 -26.73 -19.77
CA PHE A 192 16.18 -26.92 -21.21
C PHE A 192 17.53 -27.54 -21.56
N PRO A 193 17.66 -28.88 -21.59
CA PRO A 193 18.93 -29.58 -21.78
C PRO A 193 19.67 -29.17 -23.05
N LYS A 194 18.92 -28.77 -24.09
CA LYS A 194 19.45 -28.25 -25.36
C LYS A 194 19.29 -26.74 -25.50
N GLY A 195 18.99 -26.03 -24.43
CA GLY A 195 18.75 -24.59 -24.41
C GLY A 195 17.37 -24.19 -24.92
N ASN A 196 16.88 -23.06 -24.42
CA ASN A 196 15.63 -22.46 -24.90
C ASN A 196 15.80 -21.78 -26.27
N SER A 197 14.77 -21.08 -26.75
CA SER A 197 14.78 -20.38 -28.04
C SER A 197 15.96 -19.42 -28.25
N ARG A 198 16.54 -18.87 -27.18
CA ARG A 198 17.67 -17.91 -27.23
C ARG A 198 19.06 -18.58 -27.17
N ALA A 199 19.12 -19.88 -26.92
CA ALA A 199 20.37 -20.60 -26.66
C ALA A 199 20.44 -22.03 -27.25
N LYS A 200 19.51 -22.34 -28.15
CA LYS A 200 19.31 -23.66 -28.74
C LYS A 200 20.62 -24.29 -29.23
N GLY A 201 20.87 -25.52 -28.80
CA GLY A 201 22.00 -26.37 -29.16
C GLY A 201 23.36 -25.97 -28.58
N LYS A 202 23.47 -24.85 -27.85
CA LYS A 202 24.77 -24.30 -27.41
C LYS A 202 24.93 -24.23 -25.89
N TYR A 203 23.86 -23.89 -25.17
CA TYR A 203 23.89 -23.75 -23.71
C TYR A 203 22.71 -24.47 -23.08
N LEU A 204 22.92 -24.96 -21.85
CA LEU A 204 21.84 -25.31 -20.94
C LEU A 204 21.11 -24.04 -20.52
N SER A 205 19.77 -24.08 -20.50
CA SER A 205 18.98 -23.05 -19.84
C SER A 205 18.34 -23.61 -18.57
N VAL A 206 18.27 -22.78 -17.51
CA VAL A 206 17.71 -23.16 -16.21
C VAL A 206 16.78 -22.07 -15.72
N PHE A 207 15.59 -22.44 -15.28
CA PHE A 207 14.56 -21.50 -14.83
C PHE A 207 13.84 -22.03 -13.60
N LEU A 208 13.56 -21.14 -12.66
CA LEU A 208 12.74 -21.40 -11.49
C LEU A 208 11.36 -20.77 -11.70
N TYR A 209 10.31 -21.56 -11.52
CA TYR A 209 8.91 -21.17 -11.67
C TYR A 209 8.19 -21.32 -10.33
N LEU A 210 7.17 -20.48 -10.11
CA LEU A 210 6.09 -20.85 -9.19
C LEU A 210 5.35 -22.06 -9.76
N ALA A 211 5.00 -23.01 -8.91
CA ALA A 211 4.24 -24.19 -9.32
C ALA A 211 2.85 -23.81 -9.86
N ASP A 212 2.27 -24.65 -10.71
CA ASP A 212 1.01 -24.34 -11.40
C ASP A 212 -0.19 -24.17 -10.46
N ASN A 213 -0.09 -24.68 -9.23
CA ASN A 213 -1.08 -24.52 -8.17
C ASN A 213 -0.91 -23.22 -7.34
N GLU A 214 0.19 -22.48 -7.51
CA GLU A 214 0.42 -21.18 -6.89
C GLU A 214 -0.22 -20.09 -7.73
N THR A 215 -1.41 -19.65 -7.31
CA THR A 215 -2.08 -18.50 -7.92
C THR A 215 -1.83 -17.25 -7.06
N LEU A 216 -1.08 -16.29 -7.61
CA LEU A 216 -0.89 -14.99 -6.99
C LEU A 216 -2.20 -14.20 -7.00
N LYS A 217 -2.50 -13.51 -5.90
CA LYS A 217 -3.57 -12.51 -5.84
C LYS A 217 -3.25 -11.31 -6.74
N PRO A 218 -4.25 -10.53 -7.17
CA PRO A 218 -3.99 -9.25 -7.85
C PRO A 218 -2.99 -8.41 -7.06
N ASP A 219 -2.00 -7.87 -7.78
CA ASP A 219 -0.91 -7.03 -7.26
C ASP A 219 0.06 -7.70 -6.25
N GLU A 220 -0.13 -8.97 -5.92
CA GLU A 220 0.79 -9.73 -5.07
C GLU A 220 2.14 -9.93 -5.76
N LYS A 221 3.21 -9.71 -4.99
CA LYS A 221 4.58 -9.87 -5.48
C LYS A 221 5.41 -10.66 -4.48
N ILE A 222 6.20 -11.60 -4.99
CA ILE A 222 7.10 -12.42 -4.18
C ILE A 222 8.53 -12.14 -4.60
N PHE A 223 9.31 -11.56 -3.69
CA PHE A 223 10.75 -11.48 -3.86
C PHE A 223 11.39 -12.81 -3.53
N THR A 224 12.32 -13.24 -4.37
CA THR A 224 13.15 -14.40 -4.08
C THR A 224 14.61 -14.16 -4.43
N GLN A 225 15.47 -14.75 -3.61
CA GLN A 225 16.89 -14.87 -3.84
C GLN A 225 17.25 -16.35 -3.79
N VAL A 226 17.76 -16.86 -4.91
CA VAL A 226 18.14 -18.27 -5.07
C VAL A 226 19.50 -18.38 -5.73
N VAL A 227 20.32 -19.32 -5.26
CA VAL A 227 21.57 -19.72 -5.90
C VAL A 227 21.36 -21.08 -6.54
N VAL A 228 21.45 -21.15 -7.85
CA VAL A 228 21.37 -22.40 -8.61
C VAL A 228 22.78 -22.86 -8.95
N ARG A 229 23.08 -24.15 -8.73
CA ARG A 229 24.39 -24.75 -8.94
C ARG A 229 24.30 -25.99 -9.82
N LEU A 230 25.26 -26.14 -10.73
CA LEU A 230 25.60 -27.42 -11.34
C LEU A 230 26.72 -28.04 -10.52
N LEU A 231 26.45 -29.20 -9.94
CA LEU A 231 27.41 -29.89 -9.09
C LEU A 231 28.37 -30.67 -9.98
N ASN A 232 29.66 -30.46 -9.74
CA ASN A 232 30.72 -31.26 -10.34
C ASN A 232 30.78 -32.61 -9.61
N PRO A 233 30.72 -33.75 -10.31
CA PRO A 233 30.81 -35.08 -9.70
C PRO A 233 32.07 -35.32 -8.87
N LEU A 234 33.17 -34.59 -9.11
CA LEU A 234 34.42 -34.66 -8.35
C LEU A 234 34.37 -33.85 -7.03
N GLY A 235 33.24 -33.24 -6.68
CA GLY A 235 33.01 -32.54 -5.41
C GLY A 235 33.59 -31.13 -5.31
N SER A 236 34.40 -30.68 -6.28
CA SER A 236 34.99 -29.32 -6.30
C SER A 236 34.58 -28.55 -7.56
N ASN A 237 34.64 -27.21 -7.53
CA ASN A 237 34.37 -26.34 -8.69
C ASN A 237 32.94 -26.43 -9.26
N HIS A 238 31.94 -26.44 -8.38
CA HIS A 238 30.54 -26.25 -8.78
C HIS A 238 30.37 -24.91 -9.50
N VAL A 239 29.59 -24.87 -10.58
CA VAL A 239 29.22 -23.60 -11.23
C VAL A 239 27.93 -23.12 -10.60
N ALA A 240 27.97 -21.94 -10.00
CA ALA A 240 26.83 -21.31 -9.35
C ALA A 240 26.41 -20.03 -10.09
N SER A 241 25.12 -19.72 -10.04
CA SER A 241 24.59 -18.43 -10.46
C SER A 241 23.46 -18.02 -9.52
N ARG A 242 23.48 -16.75 -9.12
CA ARG A 242 22.49 -16.16 -8.21
C ARG A 242 21.41 -15.43 -9.00
N LEU A 243 20.17 -15.65 -8.63
CA LEU A 243 18.99 -15.02 -9.19
C LEU A 243 18.29 -14.22 -8.09
N ASN A 244 18.02 -12.94 -8.36
CA ASN A 244 17.28 -12.03 -7.48
C ASN A 244 16.13 -11.44 -8.28
N TYR A 245 14.89 -11.65 -7.86
CA TYR A 245 13.76 -11.23 -8.69
C TYR A 245 12.44 -11.14 -7.93
N TRP A 246 11.53 -10.37 -8.51
CA TRP A 246 10.16 -10.23 -8.04
C TRP A 246 9.23 -10.99 -8.98
N HIS A 247 8.61 -12.06 -8.50
CA HIS A 247 7.47 -12.68 -9.17
C HIS A 247 6.28 -11.73 -9.13
N LYS A 248 5.65 -11.52 -10.30
CA LYS A 248 4.50 -10.62 -10.46
C LYS A 248 3.30 -11.31 -11.12
N GLY A 249 3.40 -12.61 -11.40
CA GLY A 249 2.37 -13.37 -12.07
C GLY A 249 2.54 -14.86 -11.84
N SER A 250 1.41 -15.56 -11.78
CA SER A 250 1.36 -17.02 -11.64
C SER A 250 2.00 -17.70 -12.84
N ASN A 251 2.64 -18.84 -12.63
CA ASN A 251 3.22 -19.70 -13.67
C ASN A 251 4.31 -19.00 -14.52
N PHE A 252 4.89 -17.91 -14.02
CA PHE A 252 6.05 -17.26 -14.63
C PHE A 252 7.35 -17.73 -14.00
N GLY A 253 8.36 -17.98 -14.85
CA GLY A 253 9.66 -18.45 -14.44
C GLY A 253 10.79 -17.47 -14.80
N TYR A 254 11.78 -17.42 -13.93
CA TYR A 254 12.97 -16.59 -14.08
C TYR A 254 14.22 -17.44 -13.99
N GLY A 255 15.27 -17.04 -14.70
CA GLY A 255 16.50 -17.81 -14.76
C GLY A 255 17.38 -17.38 -15.93
N TRP A 256 18.14 -18.33 -16.45
CA TRP A 256 19.20 -18.06 -17.42
C TRP A 256 18.95 -18.82 -18.70
N CYS A 257 18.83 -18.07 -19.80
CA CYS A 257 18.81 -18.65 -21.14
C CYS A 257 20.16 -19.33 -21.46
N LYS A 258 21.27 -18.81 -20.96
CA LYS A 258 22.63 -19.31 -21.21
C LYS A 258 23.34 -19.58 -19.88
N PHE A 259 22.93 -20.63 -19.16
CA PHE A 259 23.48 -20.96 -17.85
C PHE A 259 24.92 -21.49 -17.96
N LEU A 260 25.13 -22.54 -18.76
CA LEU A 260 26.45 -23.10 -19.03
C LEU A 260 26.49 -23.75 -20.42
N SER A 261 27.62 -23.64 -21.13
CA SER A 261 27.78 -24.25 -22.46
C SER A 261 27.67 -25.77 -22.37
N LEU A 262 27.02 -26.40 -23.35
CA LEU A 262 26.86 -27.86 -23.40
C LEU A 262 28.21 -28.60 -23.47
N ASP A 263 29.21 -28.01 -24.14
CA ASP A 263 30.55 -28.60 -24.24
C ASP A 263 31.23 -28.72 -22.86
N LYS A 264 31.14 -27.65 -22.05
CA LYS A 264 31.66 -27.67 -20.67
C LYS A 264 30.88 -28.64 -19.78
N ILE A 265 29.57 -28.77 -19.97
CA ILE A 265 28.75 -29.75 -19.23
C ILE A 265 29.24 -31.17 -19.53
N ARG A 266 29.32 -31.53 -20.82
CA ARG A 266 29.78 -32.86 -21.27
C ARG A 266 31.19 -33.20 -20.78
N LYS A 267 32.07 -32.20 -20.71
CA LYS A 267 33.46 -32.38 -20.29
C LYS A 267 33.63 -32.51 -18.76
N THR A 268 32.77 -31.90 -17.96
CA THR A 268 33.10 -31.64 -16.53
C THR A 268 31.96 -31.89 -15.54
N TYR A 269 30.69 -31.80 -15.96
CA TYR A 269 29.55 -31.81 -15.02
C TYR A 269 28.65 -33.04 -15.15
N LEU A 270 28.92 -33.93 -16.11
CA LEU A 270 28.28 -35.24 -16.19
C LEU A 270 29.11 -36.26 -15.43
N ASP A 271 28.46 -37.09 -14.64
CA ASP A 271 29.11 -38.23 -14.00
C ASP A 271 29.32 -39.40 -14.98
N LYS A 272 29.84 -40.51 -14.46
CA LYS A 272 30.11 -41.72 -15.25
C LYS A 272 28.84 -42.37 -15.82
N GLU A 273 27.67 -42.02 -15.30
CA GLU A 273 26.36 -42.55 -15.69
C GLU A 273 25.56 -41.53 -16.53
N ASP A 274 26.21 -40.53 -17.12
CA ASP A 274 25.56 -39.48 -17.92
C ASP A 274 24.50 -38.70 -17.12
N THR A 275 24.75 -38.51 -15.83
CA THR A 275 23.84 -37.79 -14.93
C THR A 275 24.36 -36.39 -14.63
N LEU A 276 23.48 -35.39 -14.77
CA LEU A 276 23.71 -34.00 -14.37
C LEU A 276 23.05 -33.73 -13.01
N MET A 277 23.83 -33.26 -12.05
CA MET A 277 23.35 -32.89 -10.72
C MET A 277 23.16 -31.38 -10.60
N ILE A 278 21.95 -30.97 -10.21
CA ILE A 278 21.58 -29.57 -10.01
C ILE A 278 21.13 -29.36 -8.58
N GLU A 279 21.54 -28.24 -7.99
CA GLU A 279 21.09 -27.78 -6.69
C GLU A 279 20.47 -26.38 -6.84
N ALA A 280 19.37 -26.11 -6.16
CA ALA A 280 18.88 -24.75 -5.93
C ALA A 280 18.81 -24.51 -4.42
N GLU A 281 19.49 -23.45 -3.95
CA GLU A 281 19.51 -23.02 -2.57
C GLU A 281 18.83 -21.65 -2.46
N PHE A 282 17.72 -21.60 -1.75
CA PHE A 282 16.99 -20.37 -1.48
C PHE A 282 17.61 -19.67 -0.28
N GLU A 283 17.94 -18.40 -0.45
CA GLU A 283 18.45 -17.55 0.62
C GLU A 283 17.33 -16.69 1.19
N VAL A 284 16.42 -16.22 0.34
CA VAL A 284 15.29 -15.36 0.73
C VAL A 284 14.05 -15.72 -0.08
N VAL A 285 12.91 -15.77 0.60
CA VAL A 285 11.56 -15.73 0.01
C VAL A 285 10.77 -14.72 0.83
N SER A 286 10.16 -13.71 0.20
CA SER A 286 9.30 -12.76 0.92
C SER A 286 7.90 -13.33 1.10
N ALA A 287 7.23 -12.91 2.17
CA ALA A 287 5.82 -13.17 2.42
C ALA A 287 5.08 -11.85 2.58
N THR A 288 3.93 -11.73 1.93
CA THR A 288 3.04 -10.58 2.09
C THR A 288 1.76 -11.02 2.79
N LYS A 289 1.41 -10.35 3.89
CA LYS A 289 0.12 -10.53 4.57
C LYS A 289 -0.73 -9.29 4.36
N PHE A 290 -1.88 -9.50 3.73
CA PHE A 290 -2.92 -8.49 3.60
C PHE A 290 -3.94 -8.69 4.73
N SER A 291 -4.29 -7.63 5.43
CA SER A 291 -5.28 -7.68 6.49
C SER A 291 -6.32 -6.59 6.30
N THR A 292 -7.58 -7.01 6.29
CA THR A 292 -8.74 -6.14 6.39
C THR A 292 -9.04 -5.95 7.87
N ILE A 293 -9.10 -4.72 8.34
CA ILE A 293 -9.57 -4.43 9.69
C ILE A 293 -11.10 -4.54 9.61
N ILE A 294 -11.67 -5.56 10.25
CA ILE A 294 -13.13 -5.77 10.38
C ILE A 294 -13.60 -5.05 11.63
#